data_AF-A0A9E5NF24-F1
#
_entry.id   AF-A0A9E5NF24-F1
#
_cell.length_a   1.000
_cell.length_b   1.000
_cell.length_c   1.000
_cell.angle_alpha   90.00
_cell.angle_beta   90.00
_cell.angle_gamma   90.00
#
_symmetry.space_group_name_H-M   'P 1'
#
loop_
_entity.id
_entity.type
_entity.pdbx_description
1 polymer ?
#
loop_
_entity_poly.entity_id
_entity_poly.type
_entity_poly.pdbx_seq_one_letter_code
_entity_poly.pdbx_strand_id
1 'polypeptide(L)'
;PLTFNLRKELAGAWELRRRTNGRADLLIRPGVRCLAQVDCQHRLGELYDSEVPLAFMAFIGLDLRTEMGLFVIINSKAKGLSSSLTDFHESNLINDLAAEAPH
;
A
#
# COMPACT_ATOMS: atom_id res chain seq x y z
N PRO A 1 -9.03 -2.29 -2.04
CA PRO A 1 -7.79 -3.10 -2.17
C PRO A 1 -6.70 -2.55 -1.26
N LEU A 2 -5.82 -3.42 -0.76
CA LEU A 2 -4.66 -3.08 0.07
C LEU A 2 -3.39 -3.25 -0.76
N THR A 3 -2.58 -2.22 -0.91
CA THR A 3 -1.33 -2.26 -1.68
C THR A 3 -0.16 -2.01 -0.74
N PHE A 4 0.83 -2.89 -0.73
CA PHE A 4 2.02 -2.78 0.10
C PHE A 4 3.23 -2.31 -0.71
N ASN A 5 4.10 -1.50 -0.11
CA ASN A 5 5.41 -1.12 -0.68
C ASN A 5 6.48 -2.24 -0.60
N LEU A 6 6.03 -3.49 -0.53
CA LEU A 6 6.86 -4.70 -0.40
C LEU A 6 7.25 -5.19 -1.78
N ARG A 7 8.13 -4.45 -2.45
CA ARG A 7 8.49 -4.71 -3.84
C ARG A 7 9.26 -6.02 -4.01
N LYS A 8 9.25 -6.59 -5.23
CA LYS A 8 10.01 -7.83 -5.53
C LYS A 8 11.51 -7.65 -5.32
N GLU A 9 12.06 -6.48 -5.60
CA GLU A 9 13.46 -6.15 -5.32
C GLU A 9 13.80 -6.21 -3.82
N LEU A 10 12.80 -6.10 -2.94
CA LEU A 10 12.94 -6.19 -1.48
C LEU A 10 12.58 -7.59 -0.94
N ALA A 11 12.64 -8.64 -1.75
CA ALA A 11 12.24 -10.00 -1.34
C ALA A 11 13.03 -10.56 -0.13
N GLY A 12 14.21 -10.03 0.20
CA GLY A 12 14.93 -10.38 1.44
C GLY A 12 14.34 -9.75 2.71
N ALA A 13 13.56 -8.68 2.54
CA ALA A 13 13.03 -7.82 3.60
C ALA A 13 11.66 -8.28 4.14
N TRP A 14 10.99 -9.21 3.45
CA TRP A 14 9.69 -9.74 3.84
C TRP A 14 9.48 -11.18 3.35
N GLU A 15 8.52 -11.88 3.93
CA GLU A 15 8.20 -13.27 3.58
C GLU A 15 6.70 -13.53 3.73
N LEU A 16 6.09 -14.25 2.77
CA LEU A 16 4.70 -14.71 2.88
C LEU A 16 4.67 -16.21 3.19
N ARG A 17 4.18 -16.58 4.37
CA ARG A 17 4.06 -17.98 4.81
C ARG A 17 2.60 -18.43 4.77
N ARG A 18 2.30 -19.42 3.94
CA ARG A 18 0.98 -20.07 3.93
C ARG A 18 0.84 -21.00 5.14
N ARG A 19 -0.33 -20.98 5.77
CA ARG A 19 -0.71 -21.87 6.88
C ARG A 19 -1.70 -22.92 6.39
N THR A 20 -1.81 -24.03 7.13
CA THR A 20 -2.63 -25.19 6.76
C THR A 20 -4.14 -24.96 6.83
N ASN A 21 -4.59 -23.82 7.36
CA ASN A 21 -6.00 -23.48 7.59
C ASN A 21 -6.52 -22.35 6.66
N GLY A 22 -5.94 -22.21 5.47
CA GLY A 22 -6.31 -21.14 4.53
C GLY A 22 -5.90 -19.74 4.98
N ARG A 23 -5.09 -19.62 6.03
CA ARG A 23 -4.47 -18.35 6.46
C ARG A 23 -3.09 -18.20 5.85
N ALA A 24 -2.60 -16.96 5.84
CA ALA A 24 -1.23 -16.64 5.49
C ALA A 24 -0.69 -15.58 6.46
N ASP A 25 0.59 -15.69 6.78
CA ASP A 25 1.32 -14.69 7.56
C ASP A 25 2.22 -13.90 6.61
N LEU A 26 2.18 -12.57 6.71
CA LEU A 26 3.13 -11.68 6.08
C LEU A 26 4.14 -11.23 7.14
N LEU A 27 5.38 -11.68 7.02
CA LEU A 27 6.46 -11.38 7.93
C LEU A 27 7.31 -10.25 7.36
N ILE A 28 7.56 -9.22 8.16
CA ILE A 28 8.45 -8.10 7.82
C ILE A 28 9.72 -8.23 8.65
N ARG A 29 10.89 -8.14 8.02
CA ARG A 29 12.17 -8.23 8.73
C ARG A 29 12.36 -7.00 9.64
N PRO A 30 13.09 -7.14 10.76
CA PRO A 30 13.42 -6.01 11.62
C PRO A 30 14.09 -4.87 10.83
N GLY A 31 13.72 -3.62 11.14
CA GLY A 31 14.27 -2.43 10.48
C GLY A 31 13.67 -2.07 9.13
N VAL A 32 12.80 -2.92 8.56
CA VAL A 32 12.14 -2.66 7.28
C VAL A 32 10.84 -1.88 7.52
N ARG A 33 10.71 -0.71 6.89
CA ARG A 33 9.45 0.06 6.92
C ARG A 33 8.47 -0.49 5.90
N CYS A 34 7.40 -1.09 6.40
CA CYS A 34 6.27 -1.55 5.61
C CYS A 34 5.17 -0.48 5.63
N LEU A 35 4.92 0.11 4.46
CA LEU A 35 3.81 1.02 4.22
C LEU A 35 2.74 0.29 3.43
N ALA A 36 1.48 0.60 3.75
CA ALA A 36 0.34 0.05 3.04
C ALA A 36 -0.66 1.15 2.75
N GLN A 37 -1.23 1.12 1.55
CA GLN A 37 -2.32 2.00 1.13
C GLN A 37 -3.59 1.20 0.93
N VAL A 38 -4.71 1.75 1.39
CA VAL A 38 -6.02 1.13 1.26
C VAL A 38 -6.90 2.00 0.38
N ASP A 39 -7.45 1.42 -0.67
CA ASP A 39 -8.56 2.05 -1.41
C ASP A 39 -9.77 2.23 -0.50
N CYS A 40 -10.47 3.35 -0.65
CA CYS A 40 -11.59 3.75 0.20
C CYS A 40 -11.25 3.90 1.69
N GLN A 41 -10.01 4.27 2.05
CA GLN A 41 -9.59 4.46 3.46
C GLN A 41 -10.57 5.33 4.26
N HIS A 42 -11.08 6.43 3.69
CA HIS A 42 -12.07 7.28 4.37
C HIS A 42 -13.37 6.53 4.71
N ARG A 43 -13.85 5.66 3.82
CA ARG A 43 -15.06 4.86 4.04
C ARG A 43 -14.84 3.74 5.05
N LEU A 44 -13.62 3.21 5.14
CA LEU A 44 -13.24 2.26 6.19
C LEU A 44 -13.28 2.90 7.58
N GLY A 45 -12.94 4.19 7.69
CA GLY A 45 -13.09 4.96 8.92
C GLY A 45 -14.53 4.99 9.42
N GLU A 46 -15.51 5.14 8.52
CA GLU A 46 -16.95 5.10 8.86
C GLU A 46 -17.45 3.70 9.26
N LEU A 47 -16.65 2.66 9.06
CA LEU A 47 -17.00 1.26 9.35
C LEU A 47 -16.17 0.70 10.51
N TYR A 48 -15.51 1.56 11.29
CA TYR A 48 -14.57 1.15 12.34
C TYR A 48 -15.23 0.31 13.46
N ASP A 49 -16.53 0.53 13.70
CA ASP A 49 -17.34 -0.14 14.72
C ASP A 49 -18.19 -1.29 14.16
N SER A 50 -18.07 -1.57 12.85
CA SER A 50 -18.81 -2.65 12.22
C SER A 50 -18.26 -4.02 12.61
N GLU A 51 -19.10 -4.88 13.17
CA GLU A 51 -18.75 -6.27 13.49
C GLU A 51 -18.70 -7.17 12.24
N VAL A 52 -19.07 -6.64 11.07
CA VAL A 52 -19.12 -7.40 9.82
C VAL A 52 -17.70 -7.57 9.25
N PRO A 53 -17.23 -8.81 9.04
CA PRO A 53 -15.94 -9.03 8.40
C PRO A 53 -15.95 -8.52 6.96
N LEU A 54 -14.99 -7.64 6.64
CA LEU A 54 -14.83 -7.12 5.28
C LEU A 54 -13.80 -7.95 4.52
N ALA A 55 -14.22 -8.49 3.37
CA ALA A 55 -13.31 -9.14 2.45
C ALA A 55 -12.46 -8.08 1.72
N PHE A 56 -11.15 -8.31 1.63
CA PHE A 56 -10.24 -7.44 0.89
C PHE A 56 -9.25 -8.25 0.07
N MET A 57 -8.74 -7.62 -0.98
CA MET A 57 -7.62 -8.12 -1.79
C MET A 57 -6.37 -7.35 -1.43
N ALA A 58 -5.25 -8.05 -1.28
CA ALA A 58 -3.94 -7.46 -1.03
C ALA A 58 -3.00 -7.66 -2.24
N PHE A 59 -2.29 -6.60 -2.63
CA PHE A 59 -1.22 -6.64 -3.61
C PHE A 59 0.13 -6.50 -2.89
N ILE A 60 0.99 -7.50 -3.10
CA ILE A 60 2.31 -7.63 -2.46
C ILE A 60 3.30 -8.03 -3.55
N GLY A 61 4.55 -7.57 -3.48
CA GLY A 61 5.55 -7.93 -4.48
C GLY A 61 5.28 -7.28 -5.83
N LEU A 62 4.79 -6.04 -5.86
CA LEU A 62 4.70 -5.28 -7.10
C LEU A 62 6.06 -4.66 -7.42
N ASP A 63 6.36 -4.45 -8.70
CA ASP A 63 7.42 -3.50 -9.07
C ASP A 63 6.92 -2.07 -8.87
N LEU A 64 7.85 -1.11 -8.76
CA LEU A 64 7.54 0.30 -8.53
C LEU A 64 6.54 0.86 -9.56
N ARG A 65 6.69 0.51 -10.84
CA ARG A 65 5.82 1.03 -11.90
C ARG A 65 4.39 0.54 -11.73
N THR A 66 4.22 -0.74 -11.43
CA THR A 66 2.90 -1.35 -11.19
C THR A 66 2.27 -0.82 -9.90
N GLU A 67 3.06 -0.65 -8.84
CA GLU A 67 2.63 -0.03 -7.58
C GLU A 67 2.08 1.38 -7.82
N MET A 68 2.83 2.23 -8.54
CA MET A 68 2.42 3.59 -8.89
C MET A 68 1.21 3.62 -9.84
N GLY A 69 1.11 2.69 -10.79
CA GLY A 69 -0.07 2.56 -11.63
C GLY A 69 -1.34 2.27 -10.81
N LEU A 70 -1.25 1.35 -9.85
CA LEU A 70 -2.35 1.06 -8.92
C LEU A 70 -2.66 2.23 -7.99
N PHE A 71 -1.64 2.94 -7.50
CA PHE A 71 -1.80 4.17 -6.73
C PHE A 71 -2.66 5.18 -7.50
N VAL A 72 -2.31 5.45 -8.75
CA VAL A 72 -3.05 6.40 -9.59
C VAL A 72 -4.46 5.91 -9.87
N ILE A 73 -4.67 4.63 -10.16
CA ILE A 73 -6.00 4.07 -10.41
C ILE A 73 -6.90 4.18 -9.17
N ILE A 74 -6.37 3.87 -7.99
CA ILE A 74 -7.11 3.96 -6.72
C ILE A 74 -7.51 5.41 -6.44
N ASN A 75 -6.56 6.34 -6.59
CA ASN A 75 -6.80 7.76 -6.29
C ASN A 75 -7.59 8.49 -7.38
N SER A 76 -7.47 8.12 -8.66
CA SER A 76 -8.19 8.78 -9.78
C SER A 76 -9.68 8.45 -9.80
N LYS A 77 -10.09 7.30 -9.24
CA LYS A 77 -11.51 6.93 -9.10
C LYS A 77 -12.20 7.64 -7.94
N ALA A 78 -11.44 8.27 -7.04
CA ALA A 78 -11.96 9.23 -6.06
C ALA A 78 -12.25 10.57 -6.77
N LYS A 79 -13.31 10.61 -7.58
CA LYS A 79 -13.82 11.85 -8.18
C LYS A 79 -14.17 12.86 -7.08
N GLY A 80 -13.22 13.74 -6.75
CA GLY A 80 -13.38 14.76 -5.72
C GLY A 80 -12.08 15.30 -5.12
N LEU A 81 -10.93 14.64 -5.31
CA LEU A 81 -9.65 15.22 -4.89
C LEU A 81 -9.23 16.29 -5.92
N SER A 82 -9.33 17.56 -5.53
CA SER A 82 -8.87 18.69 -6.34
C SER A 82 -7.42 18.44 -6.77
N SER A 83 -7.09 18.78 -8.02
CA SER A 83 -5.75 18.67 -8.63
C SER A 83 -4.59 19.03 -7.69
N SER A 84 -4.79 19.95 -6.74
CA SER A 84 -3.83 20.35 -5.72
C SER A 84 -3.30 19.25 -4.79
N LEU A 85 -4.05 18.17 -4.48
CA LEU A 85 -3.54 17.10 -3.59
C LEU A 85 -2.63 16.13 -4.35
N THR A 86 -2.95 15.83 -5.61
CA THR A 86 -2.11 15.03 -6.50
C THR A 86 -0.80 15.77 -6.79
N ASP A 87 -0.87 17.08 -7.05
CA ASP A 87 0.31 17.93 -7.27
C ASP A 87 1.19 18.05 -6.01
N PHE A 88 0.58 18.10 -4.83
CA PHE A 88 1.29 18.10 -3.54
C PHE A 88 1.99 16.77 -3.27
N HIS A 89 1.34 15.64 -3.59
CA HIS A 89 1.98 14.33 -3.48
C HIS A 89 3.06 14.13 -4.54
N GLU A 90 2.88 14.53 -5.80
CA GLU A 90 3.96 14.45 -6.80
C GLU A 90 5.18 15.29 -6.38
N SER A 91 4.97 16.49 -5.84
CA SER A 91 6.05 17.37 -5.40
C SER A 91 6.78 16.86 -4.14
N ASN A 92 6.08 16.26 -3.18
CA ASN A 92 6.68 15.76 -1.94
C ASN A 92 7.18 14.31 -2.06
N LEU A 93 6.53 13.46 -2.87
CA LEU A 93 6.96 12.07 -3.09
C LEU A 93 8.32 12.02 -3.79
N ILE A 94 8.61 12.96 -4.70
CA ILE A 94 9.93 13.09 -5.33
C ILE A 94 11.00 13.50 -4.30
N ASN A 95 10.67 14.37 -3.35
CA ASN A 95 11.60 14.83 -2.32
C ASN A 95 11.81 13.78 -1.20
N ASP A 96 10.76 13.05 -0.80
CA ASP A 96 10.83 11.99 0.20
C ASP A 96 11.55 10.73 -0.34
N LEU A 97 11.35 10.35 -1.62
CA LEU A 97 12.12 9.24 -2.21
C LEU A 97 13.61 9.55 -2.36
N ALA A 98 13.98 10.81 -2.57
CA ALA A 98 15.39 11.22 -2.62
C ALA A 98 16.06 11.20 -1.23
N ALA A 99 15.28 11.46 -0.17
CA ALA A 99 15.74 11.41 1.21
C ALA A 99 15.70 10.01 1.83
N GLU A 100 14.82 9.13 1.34
CA GLU A 100 14.67 7.73 1.81
C GLU A 100 15.35 6.70 0.88
N ALA A 101 16.11 7.14 -0.11
CA ALA A 101 16.96 6.27 -0.91
C ALA A 101 18.01 5.59 0.00
N PRO A 102 18.12 4.25 0.02
CA PRO A 102 19.17 3.59 0.78
C PRO A 102 20.52 3.87 0.12
N HIS A 103 21.52 4.27 0.92
CA HIS A 103 22.92 4.14 0.56
C HIS A 103 23.33 2.67 0.50
#